data_AF-A0A838SVQ0-F1
#
_entry.id   AF-A0A838SVQ0-F1
#
_cell.length_a   1.000
_cell.length_b   1.000
_cell.length_c   1.000
_cell.angle_alpha   90.00
_cell.angle_beta   90.00
_cell.angle_gamma   90.00
#
_symmetry.space_group_name_H-M   'P 1'
#
loop_
_entity.id
_entity.type
_entity.pdbx_description
1 polymer ?
#
loop_
_entity_poly.entity_id
_entity_poly.type
_entity_poly.pdbx_seq_one_letter_code
_entity_poly.pdbx_strand_id
1 'polypeptide(L)' 'MDEGLLATTERTDDTIQVTYNGHPLYHFAGDEAPGDTNGQNVGDVWFVVSPEGEALTAA' A
#
# COMPACT_ATOMS: atom_id res chain seq x y z
N MET A 1 -4.96 10.97 7.38
CA MET A 1 -5.53 9.67 6.97
C MET A 1 -7.00 9.69 7.32
N ASP A 2 -7.84 9.40 6.33
CA ASP A 2 -9.28 9.21 6.51
C ASP A 2 -9.55 7.73 6.83
N GLU A 3 -10.21 7.44 7.94
CA GLU A 3 -10.55 6.09 8.39
C GLU A 3 -11.58 5.41 7.48
N GLY A 4 -12.42 6.18 6.78
CA GLY A 4 -13.44 5.66 5.86
C GLY A 4 -12.87 5.04 4.59
N LEU A 5 -11.59 5.27 4.31
CA LEU A 5 -10.87 4.68 3.18
C LEU A 5 -10.22 3.33 3.52
N LEU A 6 -10.13 2.98 4.81
CA LEU A 6 -9.62 1.67 5.25
C LEU A 6 -10.69 0.60 5.06
N ALA A 7 -10.33 -0.46 4.36
CA ALA A 7 -11.18 -1.63 4.16
C ALA A 7 -10.33 -2.91 4.09
N THR A 8 -11.01 -4.05 3.95
CA THR A 8 -10.37 -5.33 3.68
C THR A 8 -11.01 -5.99 2.47
N THR A 9 -10.24 -6.84 1.80
CA THR A 9 -10.71 -7.64 0.66
C THR A 9 -10.27 -9.11 0.83
N GLU A 10 -11.13 -10.03 0.41
CA GLU A 10 -10.83 -11.46 0.38
C GLU A 10 -10.05 -11.79 -0.89
N ARG A 11 -8.89 -12.43 -0.72
CA ARG A 11 -8.05 -12.90 -1.82
C ARG A 11 -8.52 -14.28 -2.26
N THR A 12 -8.19 -14.65 -3.49
CA THR A 12 -8.46 -15.98 -4.06
C THR A 12 -7.78 -17.15 -3.34
N ASP A 13 -6.89 -16.86 -2.39
CA ASP A 13 -6.20 -17.82 -1.53
C ASP A 13 -6.84 -17.89 -0.12
N ASP A 14 -8.11 -17.47 0.00
CA ASP A 14 -8.89 -17.41 1.26
C ASP A 14 -8.28 -16.52 2.37
N THR A 15 -7.31 -15.67 2.02
CA THR A 15 -6.67 -14.73 2.93
C THR A 15 -7.29 -13.35 2.85
N ILE A 16 -7.28 -12.61 3.95
CA ILE A 16 -7.77 -11.23 4.02
C ILE A 16 -6.61 -10.27 3.82
N GLN A 17 -6.77 -9.29 2.92
CA GLN A 17 -5.82 -8.21 2.71
C GLN A 17 -6.43 -6.86 3.05
N VAL A 18 -5.64 -6.01 3.71
CA VAL A 18 -6.01 -4.61 3.96
C VAL A 18 -5.88 -3.80 2.69
N THR A 19 -6.86 -2.95 2.44
CA THR A 19 -6.87 -1.98 1.35
C THR A 19 -7.04 -0.57 1.89
N TYR A 20 -6.45 0.41 1.21
CA TYR A 20 -6.72 1.82 1.46
C TYR A 20 -7.17 2.47 0.16
N ASN A 21 -8.38 3.06 0.17
CA ASN A 21 -9.00 3.65 -1.02
C ASN A 21 -9.03 2.66 -2.22
N GLY A 22 -9.27 1.38 -1.95
CA GLY A 22 -9.28 0.31 -2.96
C GLY A 22 -7.91 -0.21 -3.40
N HIS A 23 -6.81 0.39 -2.93
CA HIS A 23 -5.45 -0.08 -3.21
C HIS A 23 -5.04 -1.16 -2.18
N PRO A 24 -4.66 -2.38 -2.60
CA PRO A 24 -4.15 -3.40 -1.68
C PRO A 24 -2.81 -2.96 -1.08
N LEU A 25 -2.71 -2.99 0.25
CA LEU A 25 -1.51 -2.60 0.97
C LEU A 25 -0.60 -3.80 1.22
N TYR A 26 0.71 -3.56 1.13
CA TYR A 26 1.75 -4.57 1.34
C TYR A 26 2.85 -3.98 2.21
N HIS A 27 3.46 -4.84 3.03
CA HIS A 27 4.66 -4.49 3.78
C HIS A 27 5.88 -4.83 2.94
N PHE A 28 6.75 -3.84 2.69
CA PHE A 28 8.00 -4.09 1.98
C PHE A 28 9.09 -4.51 2.97
N ALA A 29 9.73 -5.64 2.72
CA ALA A 29 10.72 -6.21 3.64
C ALA A 29 12.00 -5.37 3.77
N GLY A 30 12.24 -4.43 2.85
CA GLY A 30 13.38 -3.51 2.91
C GLY A 30 13.12 -2.20 3.66
N ASP A 31 11.92 -2.02 4.21
CA ASP A 31 11.63 -0.89 5.11
C ASP A 31 11.99 -1.31 6.54
N GLU A 32 13.06 -0.74 7.11
CA GLU A 32 13.62 -1.15 8.41
C GLU A 32 13.48 -0.04 9.47
N ALA A 33 13.39 1.21 9.04
CA ALA A 33 13.20 2.38 9.88
C ALA A 33 11.89 3.13 9.58
N PRO A 34 11.33 3.86 10.56
CA PRO A 34 10.18 4.73 10.33
C PRO A 34 10.47 5.77 9.23
N GLY A 35 9.62 5.80 8.21
CA GLY A 35 9.76 6.71 7.07
C GLY A 35 10.47 6.10 5.86
N ASP A 36 10.97 4.86 5.97
CA ASP A 36 11.45 4.12 4.81
C ASP A 36 10.32 3.90 3.80
N THR A 37 10.65 4.13 2.54
CA THR A 37 9.78 3.92 1.38
C THR A 37 10.57 3.19 0.30
N ASN A 38 11.43 2.25 0.71
CA ASN A 38 12.38 1.57 -0.16
C ASN A 38 11.68 0.65 -1.18
N GLY A 39 10.42 0.31 -0.93
CA GLY A 39 9.55 -0.41 -1.87
C GLY A 39 8.98 0.46 -3.00
N GLN A 40 9.12 1.78 -2.93
CA GLN A 40 8.62 2.70 -3.94
C GLN A 40 9.27 2.44 -5.30
N ASN A 41 8.43 2.35 -6.33
CA ASN A 41 8.82 2.13 -7.72
C ASN A 41 9.54 0.79 -7.97
N VAL A 42 9.57 -0.14 -7.00
CA VAL A 42 10.18 -1.46 -7.21
C VAL A 42 9.43 -2.16 -8.35
N GLY A 43 10.17 -2.59 -9.38
CA GLY A 43 9.62 -3.31 -10.53
C GLY A 43 8.53 -2.57 -11.31
N ASP A 44 8.47 -1.24 -11.22
CA ASP A 44 7.49 -0.37 -11.90
C ASP A 44 6.01 -0.63 -11.52
N VAL A 45 5.76 -1.41 -10.47
CA VAL A 45 4.41 -1.83 -10.06
C VAL A 45 4.07 -1.55 -8.60
N TRP A 46 5.08 -1.26 -7.77
CA TRP A 46 4.91 -0.98 -6.35
C TRP A 46 4.95 0.53 -6.08
N PHE A 47 3.88 1.06 -5.50
CA PHE A 47 3.73 2.50 -5.25
C PHE A 47 3.23 2.76 -3.82
N VAL A 48 3.83 3.75 -3.15
CA VAL A 48 3.38 4.28 -1.86
C VAL A 48 2.04 4.98 -2.05
N VAL A 49 1.14 4.84 -1.08
CA VAL A 49 -0.17 5.49 -1.09
C VAL A 49 -0.13 6.73 -0.18
N SER A 50 -0.60 7.87 -0.68
CA SER A 50 -0.71 9.12 0.08
C SER A 50 -1.76 9.01 1.20
N PRO A 51 -1.78 9.92 2.17
CA PRO A 51 -2.84 9.99 3.19
C PRO A 51 -4.24 10.25 2.60
N GLU A 52 -4.30 10.74 1.36
CA GLU A 52 -5.53 10.94 0.57
C GLU A 52 -5.94 9.68 -0.20
N GLY A 53 -5.15 8.60 -0.14
CA GLY A 53 -5.46 7.33 -0.77
C GLY A 53 -5.01 7.22 -2.22
N GLU A 54 -4.12 8.11 -2.68
CA GLU A 54 -3.62 8.12 -4.05
C GLU A 54 -2.27 7.43 -4.16
N ALA A 55 -2.09 6.57 -5.17
CA ALA A 55 -0.79 5.99 -5.47
C ALA A 55 0.18 7.08 -5.98
N LEU A 56 1.34 7.19 -5.34
CA LEU A 56 2.40 8.10 -5.74
C LEU A 56 3.17 7.49 -6.91
N THR A 57 2.76 7.79 -8.14
CA THR A 57 3.39 7.26 -9.36
C THR A 57 4.49 8.17 -9.93
N ALA A 58 4.70 9.35 -9.34
CA ALA A 58 5.78 10.26 -9.70
C ALA A 58 7.03 9.97 -8.86
N ALA A 59 8.20 9.98 -9.50
CA ALA A 59 9.52 9.89 -8.86
C ALA A 59 10.04 11.27 -8.45
#